data_AF-A0AAE4EK11-F1
#
_entry.id   AF-A0AAE4EK11-F1
#
_cell.length_a   1.000
_cell.length_b   1.000
_cell.length_c   1.000
_cell.angle_alpha   90.00
_cell.angle_beta   90.00
_cell.angle_gamma   90.00
#
_symmetry.space_group_name_H-M   'P 1'
#
loop_
_entity.id
_entity.type
_entity.pdbx_description
1 polymer ?
#
loop_
_entity_poly.entity_id
_entity_poly.type
_entity_poly.pdbx_seq_one_letter_code
_entity_poly.pdbx_strand_id
1 'polypeptide(L)'
;MTELLLGPLLRHVDATSATIWVETDGPCEVRIGEAGARTFEVAGHHYALVVLTGLEPGRSTPYEVRLDGAVVWPEPDGDLPPSRIRTLEPGDPRFRLVFGSCRKPREQDALGPDALAAYAHRIAGLDEAEWPESLLLLGDQVYADETTDATQEWLATRRDTEQPPGNEVADFEEYCHLYFEAWCDPAVRWLLSTVPTSMIFDDHDVRDDWNTSQAWREKMARTSWWPERIRGALVSYWVYQHLGNLGPRELAEDDLYQRVSKSGEDNAELLREFADRADREADGAKGTRWSYRRDFGPVRLLVIDSRAGRILEGGQRSMIGEEEFGWIEEQASGEFDHLLIGTSLPWLLPTALSAAQSVNERLCARPGLVGRASEWFRQLVDLEHWPAFRASFERLAKLIARVADEGPASVSVLSGDVHHAYVAQAWFPGGTAAPVHQLTCSPVHNTVPWYMNRLFRAGWARSLTRVSEWLARRTGVPPAPLSWHCVSGPHFGNAVMELEVDGRTATATLLRADPADDEKPIRLV
;
A
#
# COMPACT_ATOMS: atom_id res chain seq x y z
N MET A 1 10.98 28.48 17.88
CA MET A 1 9.61 27.94 17.98
C MET A 1 9.66 26.61 17.28
N THR A 2 8.96 25.60 17.78
CA THR A 2 8.90 24.30 17.10
C THR A 2 8.22 24.47 15.74
N GLU A 3 8.80 23.89 14.70
CA GLU A 3 8.32 23.93 13.32
C GLU A 3 7.68 22.60 12.90
N LEU A 4 6.77 22.68 11.93
CA LEU A 4 6.12 21.52 11.34
C LEU A 4 6.97 20.99 10.18
N LEU A 5 7.71 19.91 10.42
CA LEU A 5 8.57 19.30 9.40
C LEU A 5 7.75 18.60 8.32
N LEU A 6 6.81 17.75 8.72
CA LEU A 6 5.98 16.97 7.81
C LEU A 6 4.54 16.85 8.30
N GLY A 7 3.63 16.71 7.35
CA GLY A 7 2.19 16.75 7.60
C GLY A 7 1.59 18.15 7.60
N PRO A 8 0.33 18.33 8.03
CA PRO A 8 -0.53 17.28 8.57
C PRO A 8 -0.93 16.24 7.53
N LEU A 9 -1.00 14.99 7.97
CA LEU A 9 -1.61 13.89 7.22
C LEU A 9 -2.94 13.53 7.88
N LEU A 10 -4.04 13.66 7.15
CA LEU A 10 -5.33 13.13 7.54
C LEU A 10 -5.33 11.62 7.27
N ARG A 11 -5.37 10.81 8.34
CA ARG A 11 -5.13 9.36 8.26
C ARG A 11 -6.43 8.55 8.30
N HIS A 12 -7.24 8.82 9.32
CA HIS A 12 -8.50 8.13 9.55
C HIS A 12 -9.62 9.15 9.61
N VAL A 13 -10.75 8.86 8.99
CA VAL A 13 -12.01 9.57 9.19
C VAL A 13 -13.15 8.57 9.12
N ASP A 14 -14.06 8.64 10.08
CA ASP A 14 -15.35 7.96 10.05
C ASP A 14 -16.48 8.98 10.24
N ALA A 15 -17.67 8.54 10.66
CA ALA A 15 -18.80 9.43 10.88
C ALA A 15 -18.60 10.42 12.05
N THR A 16 -17.74 10.12 13.02
CA THR A 16 -17.65 10.89 14.28
C THR A 16 -16.24 11.12 14.79
N SER A 17 -15.24 10.64 14.08
CA SER A 17 -13.84 10.69 14.49
C SER A 17 -12.92 10.94 13.31
N ALA A 18 -11.75 11.49 13.63
CA ALA A 18 -10.68 11.68 12.69
C ALA A 18 -9.33 11.55 13.39
N THR A 19 -8.29 11.19 12.64
CA THR A 19 -6.93 11.13 13.15
C THR A 19 -6.00 11.89 12.24
N ILE A 20 -5.19 12.78 12.81
CA ILE A 20 -4.21 13.59 12.07
C ILE A 20 -2.82 13.32 12.61
N TRP A 21 -1.89 13.01 11.71
CA TRP A 21 -0.49 12.75 11.99
C TRP A 21 0.37 13.97 11.62
N VAL A 22 1.39 14.26 12.42
CA VAL A 22 2.40 15.28 12.14
C VAL A 22 3.78 14.85 12.63
N GLU A 23 4.82 15.44 12.03
CA GLU A 23 6.20 15.41 12.49
C GLU A 23 6.71 16.84 12.75
N THR A 24 7.45 17.03 13.84
CA THR A 24 7.96 18.33 14.29
C THR A 24 9.46 18.29 14.58
N ASP A 25 10.12 19.44 14.49
CA ASP A 25 11.58 19.58 14.70
C ASP A 25 12.01 19.55 16.18
N GLY A 26 11.04 19.45 17.08
CA GLY A 26 11.24 19.45 18.52
C GLY A 26 9.99 19.00 19.28
N PRO A 27 10.10 18.74 20.58
CA PRO A 27 8.98 18.31 21.40
C PRO A 27 7.99 19.46 21.59
N CYS A 28 6.69 19.21 21.39
CA CYS A 28 5.64 20.22 21.57
C CYS A 28 4.27 19.61 21.91
N GLU A 29 3.30 20.46 22.20
CA GLU A 29 1.89 20.10 22.15
C GLU A 29 1.30 20.42 20.78
N VAL A 30 0.72 19.41 20.12
CA VAL A 30 0.01 19.55 18.85
C VAL A 30 -1.48 19.63 19.14
N ARG A 31 -2.17 20.64 18.60
CA ARG A 31 -3.62 20.80 18.74
C ARG A 31 -4.34 20.99 17.42
N ILE A 32 -5.56 20.45 17.36
CA ILE A 32 -6.51 20.57 16.26
C ILE A 32 -7.88 20.84 16.87
N GLY A 33 -8.32 22.10 16.80
CA GLY A 33 -9.47 22.55 17.58
C GLY A 33 -9.23 22.35 19.08
N GLU A 34 -10.13 21.61 19.74
CA GLU A 34 -10.02 21.28 21.17
C GLU A 34 -9.22 19.99 21.45
N ALA A 35 -8.98 19.16 20.43
CA ALA A 35 -8.20 17.94 20.57
C ALA A 35 -6.70 18.27 20.57
N GLY A 36 -5.92 17.50 21.33
CA GLY A 36 -4.47 17.66 21.36
C GLY A 36 -3.73 16.42 21.80
N ALA A 37 -2.47 16.33 21.40
CA ALA A 37 -1.53 15.30 21.77
C ALA A 37 -0.15 15.91 22.01
N ARG A 38 0.62 15.36 22.95
CA ARG A 38 2.05 15.64 23.06
C ARG A 38 2.80 14.78 22.04
N THR A 39 3.85 15.34 21.48
CA THR A 39 4.74 14.58 20.60
C THR A 39 5.45 13.47 21.37
N PHE A 40 5.58 12.28 20.77
CA PHE A 40 6.48 11.22 21.23
C PHE A 40 7.76 11.23 20.41
N GLU A 41 8.86 10.77 21.00
CA GLU A 41 10.18 10.80 20.38
C GLU A 41 10.60 9.41 19.88
N VAL A 42 11.21 9.36 18.69
CA VAL A 42 11.87 8.18 18.11
C VAL A 42 13.17 8.62 17.47
N ALA A 43 14.30 8.22 18.05
CA ALA A 43 15.65 8.52 17.58
C ALA A 43 15.86 10.03 17.32
N GLY A 44 15.37 10.90 18.20
CA GLY A 44 15.46 12.35 18.08
C GLY A 44 14.41 13.01 17.15
N HIS A 45 13.55 12.25 16.46
CA HIS A 45 12.41 12.78 15.73
C HIS A 45 11.16 12.85 16.61
N HIS A 46 10.31 13.85 16.40
CA HIS A 46 9.13 14.09 17.22
C HIS A 46 7.84 13.98 16.41
N TYR A 47 6.95 13.07 16.82
CA TYR A 47 5.73 12.76 16.09
C TYR A 47 4.51 12.93 16.98
N ALA A 48 3.37 13.33 16.40
CA ALA A 48 2.10 13.29 17.11
C ALA A 48 0.99 12.72 16.24
N LEU A 49 0.09 11.97 16.88
CA LEU A 49 -1.13 11.45 16.28
C LEU A 49 -2.32 11.99 17.08
N VAL A 50 -2.96 13.05 16.58
CA VAL A 50 -4.08 13.72 17.25
C VAL A 50 -5.38 13.00 16.88
N VAL A 51 -6.00 12.38 17.88
CA VAL A 51 -7.29 11.70 17.73
C VAL A 51 -8.43 12.65 18.09
N LEU A 52 -9.28 12.96 17.13
CA LEU A 52 -10.51 13.74 17.28
C LEU A 52 -11.70 12.79 17.41
N THR A 53 -12.58 13.04 18.38
CA THR A 53 -13.81 12.26 18.60
C THR A 53 -14.99 13.20 18.83
N GLY A 54 -16.21 12.70 18.67
CA GLY A 54 -17.43 13.50 18.83
C GLY A 54 -17.64 14.54 17.73
N LEU A 55 -17.05 14.31 16.55
CA LEU A 55 -17.32 15.11 15.36
C LEU A 55 -18.76 14.88 14.89
N GLU A 56 -19.36 15.92 14.31
CA GLU A 56 -20.69 15.84 13.71
C GLU A 56 -20.61 15.02 12.39
N PRO A 57 -21.47 14.01 12.18
CA PRO A 57 -21.51 13.27 10.92
C PRO A 57 -21.88 14.12 9.70
N GLY A 58 -21.43 13.68 8.52
CA GLY A 58 -21.73 14.33 7.23
C GLY A 58 -21.22 15.77 7.10
N ARG A 59 -20.24 16.16 7.91
CA ARG A 59 -19.78 17.55 8.01
C ARG A 59 -18.40 17.71 7.42
N SER A 60 -18.28 18.68 6.52
CA SER A 60 -16.99 19.20 6.06
C SER A 60 -16.56 20.35 6.98
N THR A 61 -15.49 20.17 7.76
CA THR A 61 -14.98 21.20 8.70
C THR A 61 -13.52 21.57 8.37
N PRO A 62 -13.19 22.86 8.13
CA PRO A 62 -11.80 23.27 7.99
C PRO A 62 -11.08 23.16 9.34
N TYR A 63 -9.78 22.89 9.32
CA TYR A 63 -8.99 22.77 10.55
C TYR A 63 -7.64 23.49 10.46
N GLU A 64 -7.10 23.83 11.63
CA GLU A 64 -5.76 24.35 11.79
C GLU A 64 -4.94 23.36 12.61
N VAL A 65 -3.63 23.29 12.34
CA VAL A 65 -2.66 22.64 13.24
C VAL A 65 -1.97 23.72 14.04
N ARG A 66 -1.93 23.54 15.36
CA ARG A 66 -1.22 24.44 16.27
C ARG A 66 -0.13 23.70 17.02
N LEU A 67 1.09 24.23 16.99
CA LEU A 67 2.21 23.77 17.82
C LEU A 67 2.41 24.76 18.97
N ASP A 68 2.24 24.31 20.20
CA ASP A 68 2.28 25.13 21.42
C ASP A 68 1.46 26.45 21.32
N GLY A 69 0.34 26.38 20.58
CA GLY A 69 -0.59 27.49 20.37
C GLY A 69 -0.35 28.34 19.12
N ALA A 70 0.79 28.21 18.43
CA ALA A 70 1.06 28.89 17.16
C ALA A 70 0.47 28.09 15.99
N VAL A 71 -0.29 28.76 15.11
CA VAL A 71 -0.82 28.13 13.88
C VAL A 71 0.32 27.91 12.90
N VAL A 72 0.50 26.65 12.48
CA VAL A 72 1.53 26.22 11.52
C VAL A 72 0.95 25.63 10.23
N TRP A 73 -0.35 25.33 10.24
CA TRP A 73 -1.09 24.85 9.07
C TRP A 73 -2.52 25.39 9.11
N PRO A 74 -3.11 25.83 7.98
CA PRO A 74 -2.51 25.90 6.63
C PRO A 74 -1.33 26.87 6.55
N GLU A 75 -0.45 26.67 5.56
CA GLU A 75 0.66 27.59 5.31
C GLU A 75 0.10 28.98 4.90
N PRO A 76 0.63 30.10 5.43
CA PRO A 76 0.04 31.44 5.25
C PRO A 76 -0.13 31.90 3.80
N ASP A 77 0.76 31.44 2.91
CA ASP A 77 0.83 31.85 1.50
C ASP A 77 0.49 30.69 0.54
N GLY A 78 -0.29 29.70 1.00
CA GLY A 78 -0.69 28.56 0.18
C GLY A 78 -1.75 28.91 -0.87
N ASP A 79 -1.53 28.51 -2.13
CA ASP A 79 -2.47 28.69 -3.25
C ASP A 79 -3.60 27.63 -3.28
N LEU A 80 -3.54 26.62 -2.41
CA LEU A 80 -4.49 25.52 -2.33
C LEU A 80 -5.60 25.81 -1.28
N PRO A 81 -6.80 25.24 -1.43
CA PRO A 81 -7.90 25.43 -0.48
C PRO A 81 -7.52 25.06 0.96
N PRO A 82 -8.20 25.58 2.00
CA PRO A 82 -7.98 25.13 3.37
C PRO A 82 -8.20 23.62 3.50
N SER A 83 -7.36 22.93 4.26
CA SER A 83 -7.53 21.50 4.55
C SER A 83 -8.76 21.25 5.40
N ARG A 84 -9.45 20.14 5.13
CA ARG A 84 -10.74 19.82 5.74
C ARG A 84 -10.78 18.40 6.29
N ILE A 85 -11.51 18.25 7.38
CA ILE A 85 -12.00 16.95 7.88
C ILE A 85 -13.42 16.79 7.36
N ARG A 86 -13.67 15.74 6.57
CA ARG A 86 -14.99 15.43 5.99
C ARG A 86 -15.51 14.13 6.58
N THR A 87 -16.31 14.23 7.64
CA THR A 87 -16.90 13.06 8.30
C THR A 87 -17.93 12.39 7.39
N LEU A 88 -18.01 11.07 7.47
CA LEU A 88 -18.95 10.28 6.67
C LEU A 88 -20.39 10.53 7.16
N GLU A 89 -21.34 10.58 6.23
CA GLU A 89 -22.77 10.62 6.56
C GLU A 89 -23.31 9.19 6.68
N PRO A 90 -23.82 8.76 7.86
CA PRO A 90 -24.37 7.43 8.03
C PRO A 90 -25.52 7.16 7.06
N GLY A 91 -25.37 6.12 6.23
CA GLY A 91 -26.37 5.73 5.25
C GLY A 91 -26.30 6.47 3.92
N ASP A 92 -25.31 7.36 3.69
CA ASP A 92 -25.02 7.82 2.33
C ASP A 92 -24.61 6.60 1.49
N PRO A 93 -25.32 6.30 0.38
CA PRO A 93 -24.97 5.19 -0.48
C PRO A 93 -23.71 5.44 -1.31
N ARG A 94 -23.18 6.68 -1.31
CA ARG A 94 -22.07 7.07 -2.17
C ARG A 94 -20.73 6.93 -1.45
N PHE A 95 -19.73 6.49 -2.20
CA PHE A 95 -18.35 6.44 -1.73
C PHE A 95 -17.38 6.48 -2.90
N ARG A 96 -16.34 7.30 -2.81
CA ARG A 96 -15.30 7.47 -3.80
C ARG A 96 -13.93 7.22 -3.16
N LEU A 97 -13.26 6.19 -3.67
CA LEU A 97 -11.90 5.82 -3.28
C LEU A 97 -10.95 6.10 -4.44
N VAL A 98 -9.83 6.75 -4.17
CA VAL A 98 -8.71 6.80 -5.11
C VAL A 98 -7.63 5.86 -4.63
N PHE A 99 -6.98 5.14 -5.55
CA PHE A 99 -5.85 4.30 -5.20
C PHE A 99 -4.75 4.26 -6.26
N GLY A 100 -3.55 3.90 -5.82
CA GLY A 100 -2.38 3.69 -6.66
C GLY A 100 -1.18 3.16 -5.86
N SER A 101 -0.07 2.88 -6.53
CA SER A 101 1.21 2.50 -5.89
C SER A 101 2.40 3.14 -6.64
N CYS A 102 3.63 2.70 -6.37
CA CYS A 102 4.83 2.99 -7.18
C CYS A 102 4.99 4.47 -7.54
N ARG A 103 5.13 5.30 -6.51
CA ARG A 103 5.35 6.74 -6.67
C ARG A 103 6.80 7.08 -6.37
N LYS A 104 7.64 7.15 -7.39
CA LYS A 104 8.99 7.72 -7.23
C LYS A 104 8.88 9.24 -6.95
N PRO A 105 9.82 9.86 -6.24
CA PRO A 105 9.88 11.30 -6.04
C PRO A 105 10.18 12.09 -7.34
N ARG A 106 9.98 13.41 -7.29
CA ARG A 106 9.78 14.31 -8.45
C ARG A 106 11.02 14.54 -9.35
N GLU A 107 12.23 14.26 -8.90
CA GLU A 107 13.47 14.68 -9.60
C GLU A 107 13.83 13.89 -10.86
N GLN A 108 13.05 12.87 -11.23
CA GLN A 108 13.32 12.07 -12.42
C GLN A 108 12.45 12.55 -13.60
N ASP A 109 12.91 13.58 -14.34
CA ASP A 109 12.23 14.16 -15.51
C ASP A 109 11.73 13.11 -16.53
N ALA A 110 12.41 11.96 -16.61
CA ALA A 110 12.05 10.84 -17.47
C ALA A 110 10.72 10.15 -17.10
N LEU A 111 10.22 10.34 -15.88
CA LEU A 111 9.03 9.67 -15.36
C LEU A 111 7.71 10.32 -15.81
N GLY A 112 7.75 11.58 -16.27
CA GLY A 112 6.56 12.36 -16.58
C GLY A 112 5.93 13.01 -15.35
N PRO A 113 4.72 13.58 -15.44
CA PRO A 113 4.07 14.26 -14.31
C PRO A 113 3.64 13.26 -13.22
N ASP A 114 3.85 13.62 -11.95
CA ASP A 114 3.35 12.89 -10.79
C ASP A 114 1.81 12.90 -10.75
N ALA A 115 1.18 11.74 -10.86
CA ALA A 115 -0.28 11.63 -10.92
C ALA A 115 -0.95 12.04 -9.59
N LEU A 116 -0.27 11.91 -8.46
CA LEU A 116 -0.84 12.29 -7.16
C LEU A 116 -0.86 13.82 -6.99
N ALA A 117 0.23 14.49 -7.38
CA ALA A 117 0.30 15.95 -7.43
C ALA A 117 -0.70 16.52 -8.46
N ALA A 118 -0.81 15.90 -9.63
CA ALA A 118 -1.79 16.29 -10.64
C ALA A 118 -3.23 16.10 -10.14
N TYR A 119 -3.51 15.00 -9.42
CA TYR A 119 -4.80 14.74 -8.82
C TYR A 119 -5.14 15.74 -7.70
N ALA A 120 -4.16 16.15 -6.89
CA ALA A 120 -4.33 17.20 -5.91
C ALA A 120 -4.80 18.52 -6.56
N HIS A 121 -4.12 18.98 -7.61
CA HIS A 121 -4.53 20.17 -8.36
C HIS A 121 -5.90 20.02 -9.02
N ARG A 122 -6.23 18.81 -9.50
CA ARG A 122 -7.54 18.51 -10.06
C ARG A 122 -8.63 18.73 -9.03
N ILE A 123 -8.57 18.08 -7.88
CA ILE A 123 -9.64 18.18 -6.87
C ILE A 123 -9.69 19.56 -6.22
N ALA A 124 -8.57 20.27 -6.13
CA ALA A 124 -8.54 21.65 -5.64
C ALA A 124 -9.41 22.61 -6.48
N GLY A 125 -9.66 22.27 -7.75
CA GLY A 125 -10.56 23.01 -8.65
C GLY A 125 -12.01 22.52 -8.68
N LEU A 126 -12.35 21.44 -7.99
CA LEU A 126 -13.69 20.85 -7.94
C LEU A 126 -14.49 21.34 -6.73
N ASP A 127 -15.80 21.11 -6.76
CA ASP A 127 -16.65 21.25 -5.57
C ASP A 127 -16.24 20.20 -4.52
N GLU A 128 -16.30 20.55 -3.22
CA GLU A 128 -15.93 19.66 -2.12
C GLU A 128 -16.75 18.35 -2.11
N ALA A 129 -17.98 18.37 -2.64
CA ALA A 129 -18.82 17.18 -2.80
C ALA A 129 -18.29 16.19 -3.85
N GLU A 130 -17.32 16.60 -4.68
CA GLU A 130 -16.62 15.75 -5.64
C GLU A 130 -15.23 15.32 -5.16
N TRP A 131 -14.82 15.68 -3.95
CA TRP A 131 -13.55 15.18 -3.42
C TRP A 131 -13.70 13.73 -2.95
N PRO A 132 -12.70 12.85 -3.15
CA PRO A 132 -12.81 11.44 -2.78
C PRO A 132 -12.84 11.26 -1.26
N GLU A 133 -13.70 10.40 -0.73
CA GLU A 133 -13.77 10.13 0.71
C GLU A 133 -12.52 9.45 1.26
N SER A 134 -11.73 8.76 0.43
CA SER A 134 -10.49 8.12 0.86
C SER A 134 -9.45 7.99 -0.26
N LEU A 135 -8.18 7.95 0.15
CA LEU A 135 -7.02 7.58 -0.66
C LEU A 135 -6.40 6.30 -0.09
N LEU A 136 -6.11 5.32 -0.95
CA LEU A 136 -5.42 4.09 -0.61
C LEU A 136 -4.13 3.95 -1.41
N LEU A 137 -2.98 3.91 -0.74
CA LEU A 137 -1.69 3.74 -1.39
C LEU A 137 -1.14 2.33 -1.13
N LEU A 138 -0.98 1.56 -2.19
CA LEU A 138 -0.77 0.10 -2.16
C LEU A 138 0.70 -0.29 -2.34
N GLY A 139 1.60 0.44 -1.70
CA GLY A 139 3.02 0.12 -1.67
C GLY A 139 3.90 1.01 -2.54
N ASP A 140 5.20 0.94 -2.31
CA ASP A 140 6.24 1.77 -2.94
C ASP A 140 5.95 3.26 -2.77
N GLN A 141 5.77 3.66 -1.50
CA GLN A 141 5.60 5.07 -1.12
C GLN A 141 6.95 5.79 -1.06
N VAL A 142 8.00 5.03 -0.77
CA VAL A 142 9.39 5.42 -0.83
C VAL A 142 10.19 4.34 -1.55
N TYR A 143 11.37 4.69 -2.07
CA TYR A 143 12.26 3.77 -2.78
C TYR A 143 13.61 3.70 -2.05
N ALA A 144 13.76 2.72 -1.17
CA ALA A 144 14.95 2.54 -0.33
C ALA A 144 16.19 2.07 -1.10
N ASP A 145 15.99 1.42 -2.25
CA ASP A 145 17.06 0.89 -3.11
C ASP A 145 17.26 1.68 -4.42
N GLU A 146 16.33 2.55 -4.78
CA GLU A 146 16.41 3.43 -5.95
C GLU A 146 16.28 4.91 -5.56
N THR A 147 17.32 5.44 -4.90
CA THR A 147 17.34 6.81 -4.36
C THR A 147 17.60 7.87 -5.44
N THR A 148 17.06 9.08 -5.25
CA THR A 148 17.31 10.24 -6.12
C THR A 148 18.75 10.73 -6.04
N ASP A 149 19.19 11.51 -7.03
CA ASP A 149 20.52 12.14 -7.00
C ASP A 149 20.67 13.03 -5.75
N ALA A 150 19.64 13.82 -5.38
CA ALA A 150 19.65 14.63 -4.15
C ALA A 150 19.78 13.78 -2.88
N THR A 151 19.04 12.67 -2.79
CA THR A 151 19.17 11.74 -1.65
C THR A 151 20.58 11.12 -1.62
N GLN A 152 21.14 10.72 -2.76
CA GLN A 152 22.48 10.17 -2.84
C GLN A 152 23.56 11.17 -2.38
N GLU A 153 23.43 12.44 -2.78
CA GLU A 153 24.30 13.51 -2.30
C GLU A 153 24.19 13.69 -0.78
N TRP A 154 22.97 13.66 -0.22
CA TRP A 154 22.76 13.75 1.22
C TRP A 154 23.34 12.53 1.97
N LEU A 155 23.15 11.31 1.47
CA LEU A 155 23.70 10.08 2.05
C LEU A 155 25.24 10.14 2.13
N ALA A 156 25.89 10.66 1.09
CA ALA A 156 27.35 10.83 1.05
C ALA A 156 27.88 11.81 2.11
N THR A 157 27.05 12.69 2.67
CA THR A 157 27.43 13.54 3.81
C THR A 157 27.41 12.80 5.15
N ARG A 158 26.68 11.68 5.24
CA ARG A 158 26.46 10.93 6.48
C ARG A 158 27.37 9.71 6.64
N ARG A 159 27.65 9.02 5.54
CA ARG A 159 28.47 7.79 5.55
C ARG A 159 29.20 7.60 4.23
N ASP A 160 30.20 6.73 4.25
CA ASP A 160 30.92 6.29 3.05
C ASP A 160 29.99 5.42 2.16
N THR A 161 29.50 6.00 1.06
CA THR A 161 28.64 5.31 0.09
C THR A 161 29.41 4.40 -0.88
N GLU A 162 30.74 4.32 -0.77
CA GLU A 162 31.50 3.24 -1.44
C GLU A 162 31.33 1.90 -0.69
N GLN A 163 30.94 1.93 0.59
CA GLN A 163 30.63 0.73 1.36
C GLN A 163 29.16 0.34 1.22
N PRO A 164 28.85 -0.97 1.28
CA PRO A 164 27.45 -1.43 1.34
C PRO A 164 26.66 -0.76 2.48
N PRO A 165 25.38 -0.38 2.25
CA PRO A 165 24.56 -0.70 1.08
C PRO A 165 24.72 0.26 -0.10
N GLY A 166 25.78 1.06 -0.14
CA GLY A 166 26.08 1.95 -1.26
C GLY A 166 25.23 3.21 -1.22
N ASN A 167 24.55 3.49 -2.33
CA ASN A 167 23.62 4.61 -2.46
C ASN A 167 22.18 4.25 -2.00
N GLU A 168 21.94 3.01 -1.58
CA GLU A 168 20.67 2.58 -0.99
C GLU A 168 20.59 3.04 0.49
N VAL A 169 19.39 3.17 1.05
CA VAL A 169 19.14 3.54 2.45
C VAL A 169 19.55 2.44 3.45
N ALA A 170 20.10 2.85 4.59
CA ALA A 170 20.76 1.98 5.56
C ALA A 170 20.12 1.93 6.95
N ASP A 171 19.48 3.01 7.43
CA ASP A 171 18.97 3.12 8.80
C ASP A 171 17.71 4.01 8.91
N PHE A 172 17.17 4.13 10.13
CA PHE A 172 15.92 4.86 10.39
C PHE A 172 15.96 6.34 9.98
N GLU A 173 17.07 7.04 10.20
CA GLU A 173 17.22 8.45 9.86
C GLU A 173 17.22 8.65 8.34
N GLU A 174 17.89 7.75 7.61
CA GLU A 174 17.86 7.74 6.15
C GLU A 174 16.46 7.42 5.59
N TYR A 175 15.65 6.60 6.28
CA TYR A 175 14.23 6.43 5.95
C TYR A 175 13.41 7.70 6.21
N CYS A 176 13.64 8.40 7.33
CA CYS A 176 12.94 9.67 7.61
C CYS A 176 13.18 10.69 6.51
N HIS A 177 14.42 10.76 5.98
CA HIS A 177 14.74 11.59 4.82
C HIS A 177 13.92 11.20 3.57
N LEU A 178 13.76 9.91 3.27
CA LEU A 178 12.94 9.46 2.14
C LEU A 178 11.47 9.84 2.30
N TYR A 179 10.89 9.71 3.49
CA TYR A 179 9.50 10.12 3.72
C TYR A 179 9.33 11.64 3.60
N PHE A 180 10.30 12.42 4.10
CA PHE A 180 10.31 13.86 3.90
C PHE A 180 10.34 14.20 2.41
N GLU A 181 11.28 13.65 1.64
CA GLU A 181 11.38 13.88 0.19
C GLU A 181 10.08 13.48 -0.53
N ALA A 182 9.50 12.33 -0.20
CA ALA A 182 8.30 11.83 -0.84
C ALA A 182 7.08 12.73 -0.57
N TRP A 183 6.91 13.25 0.64
CA TRP A 183 5.66 13.89 1.06
C TRP A 183 5.73 15.42 1.21
N CYS A 184 6.91 16.03 1.11
CA CYS A 184 7.05 17.49 1.24
C CYS A 184 6.60 18.29 0.01
N ASP A 185 6.34 17.65 -1.15
CA ASP A 185 5.77 18.35 -2.31
C ASP A 185 4.46 19.05 -1.92
N PRO A 186 4.29 20.37 -2.16
CA PRO A 186 3.13 21.12 -1.65
C PRO A 186 1.77 20.56 -2.07
N ALA A 187 1.65 20.06 -3.31
CA ALA A 187 0.40 19.51 -3.81
C ALA A 187 0.08 18.17 -3.13
N VAL A 188 1.08 17.32 -2.97
CA VAL A 188 0.94 16.03 -2.27
C VAL A 188 0.69 16.23 -0.79
N ARG A 189 1.45 17.10 -0.12
CA ARG A 189 1.27 17.48 1.28
C ARG A 189 -0.16 17.97 1.54
N TRP A 190 -0.68 18.83 0.65
CA TRP A 190 -2.07 19.29 0.73
C TRP A 190 -3.09 18.16 0.53
N LEU A 191 -2.92 17.30 -0.48
CA LEU A 191 -3.82 16.18 -0.71
C LEU A 191 -3.88 15.27 0.53
N LEU A 192 -2.73 14.90 1.07
CA LEU A 192 -2.61 14.09 2.28
C LEU A 192 -3.20 14.78 3.52
N SER A 193 -3.24 16.11 3.56
CA SER A 193 -3.85 16.87 4.66
C SER A 193 -5.38 16.87 4.64
N THR A 194 -6.02 16.55 3.52
CA THR A 194 -7.48 16.73 3.36
C THR A 194 -8.22 15.50 2.86
N VAL A 195 -7.51 14.51 2.31
CA VAL A 195 -8.07 13.21 1.93
C VAL A 195 -7.56 12.15 2.90
N PRO A 196 -8.46 11.45 3.64
CA PRO A 196 -8.08 10.39 4.56
C PRO A 196 -7.29 9.29 3.84
N THR A 197 -6.03 9.12 4.24
CA THR A 197 -5.09 8.26 3.52
C THR A 197 -4.75 7.01 4.31
N SER A 198 -5.06 5.85 3.73
CA SER A 198 -4.63 4.53 4.21
C SER A 198 -3.50 3.99 3.31
N MET A 199 -2.58 3.23 3.88
CA MET A 199 -1.37 2.76 3.18
C MET A 199 -1.06 1.29 3.49
N ILE A 200 -0.31 0.62 2.63
CA ILE A 200 0.41 -0.63 2.94
C ILE A 200 1.73 -0.58 2.17
N PHE A 201 2.83 -1.06 2.74
CA PHE A 201 4.13 -1.10 2.04
C PHE A 201 4.19 -2.16 0.92
N ASP A 202 5.15 -2.00 0.02
CA ASP A 202 5.67 -3.09 -0.82
C ASP A 202 7.16 -3.35 -0.51
N ASP A 203 7.88 -3.99 -1.43
CA ASP A 203 9.31 -4.23 -1.27
C ASP A 203 10.16 -2.98 -1.37
N HIS A 204 9.94 -2.01 -2.27
CA HIS A 204 10.83 -0.85 -2.33
C HIS A 204 10.77 0.05 -1.09
N ASP A 205 9.72 -0.06 -0.27
CA ASP A 205 9.68 0.54 1.08
C ASP A 205 10.76 -0.05 2.02
N VAL A 206 11.34 -1.21 1.68
CA VAL A 206 12.43 -1.86 2.42
C VAL A 206 13.65 -2.05 1.52
N ARG A 207 13.51 -2.86 0.48
CA ARG A 207 14.47 -3.12 -0.59
C ARG A 207 13.78 -4.01 -1.63
N ASP A 208 13.98 -3.72 -2.91
CA ASP A 208 13.64 -4.63 -4.02
C ASP A 208 13.83 -6.11 -3.68
N ASP A 209 12.81 -6.91 -4.01
CA ASP A 209 12.73 -8.36 -3.84
C ASP A 209 12.55 -8.80 -2.34
N TRP A 210 12.17 -7.86 -1.46
CA TRP A 210 12.02 -8.12 -0.02
C TRP A 210 11.08 -9.29 0.26
N ASN A 211 11.61 -10.29 0.98
CA ASN A 211 10.93 -11.54 1.31
C ASN A 211 10.45 -12.32 0.07
N THR A 212 11.14 -12.26 -1.07
CA THR A 212 10.81 -13.09 -2.26
C THR A 212 10.93 -14.60 -1.98
N SER A 213 11.92 -15.00 -1.17
CA SER A 213 12.18 -16.41 -0.81
C SER A 213 13.07 -16.61 0.42
N GLN A 214 13.10 -17.85 0.92
CA GLN A 214 14.02 -18.24 1.99
C GLN A 214 15.48 -18.01 1.59
N ALA A 215 15.85 -18.36 0.36
CA ALA A 215 17.22 -18.20 -0.14
C ALA A 215 17.64 -16.73 -0.18
N TRP A 216 16.72 -15.84 -0.53
CA TRP A 216 16.94 -14.40 -0.45
C TRP A 216 17.14 -13.93 1.00
N ARG A 217 16.29 -14.36 1.94
CA ARG A 217 16.43 -14.02 3.37
C ARG A 217 17.77 -14.48 3.94
N GLU A 218 18.19 -15.71 3.63
CA GLU A 218 19.49 -16.24 4.03
C GLU A 218 20.66 -15.47 3.43
N LYS A 219 20.52 -14.96 2.20
CA LYS A 219 21.53 -14.11 1.54
C LYS A 219 21.63 -12.76 2.25
N MET A 220 20.49 -12.10 2.50
CA MET A 220 20.46 -10.80 3.18
C MET A 220 20.96 -10.88 4.62
N ALA A 221 20.58 -11.92 5.36
CA ALA A 221 21.04 -12.16 6.74
C ALA A 221 22.55 -12.34 6.88
N ARG A 222 23.28 -12.64 5.79
CA ARG A 222 24.76 -12.73 5.78
C ARG A 222 25.45 -11.39 5.54
N THR A 223 24.71 -10.37 5.11
CA THR A 223 25.26 -9.03 4.94
C THR A 223 25.36 -8.34 6.30
N SER A 224 26.36 -7.47 6.48
CA SER A 224 26.57 -6.77 7.75
C SER A 224 25.59 -5.62 7.99
N TRP A 225 24.96 -5.10 6.94
CA TRP A 225 24.11 -3.91 6.98
C TRP A 225 22.61 -4.24 7.06
N TRP A 226 22.19 -5.44 6.63
CA TRP A 226 20.77 -5.80 6.59
C TRP A 226 20.02 -5.64 7.93
N PRO A 227 20.59 -6.06 9.09
CA PRO A 227 19.87 -5.94 10.37
C PRO A 227 19.49 -4.51 10.72
N GLU A 228 20.32 -3.53 10.37
CA GLU A 228 20.02 -2.12 10.64
C GLU A 228 18.97 -1.58 9.68
N ARG A 229 19.08 -1.93 8.40
CA ARG A 229 18.11 -1.52 7.38
C ARG A 229 16.71 -2.02 7.67
N ILE A 230 16.55 -3.32 7.95
CA ILE A 230 15.21 -3.89 8.19
C ILE A 230 14.56 -3.28 9.44
N ARG A 231 15.35 -2.95 10.48
CA ARG A 231 14.86 -2.20 11.64
C ARG A 231 14.40 -0.81 11.24
N GLY A 232 15.23 -0.04 10.53
CA GLY A 232 14.88 1.29 10.04
C GLY A 232 13.60 1.29 9.20
N ALA A 233 13.45 0.29 8.32
CA ALA A 233 12.30 0.17 7.44
C ALA A 233 11.01 -0.13 8.20
N LEU A 234 11.03 -1.09 9.13
CA LEU A 234 9.84 -1.46 9.91
C LEU A 234 9.45 -0.39 10.93
N VAL A 235 10.42 0.28 11.55
CA VAL A 235 10.15 1.40 12.47
C VAL A 235 9.58 2.60 11.71
N SER A 236 10.17 2.98 10.58
CA SER A 236 9.66 4.08 9.77
C SER A 236 8.28 3.74 9.19
N TYR A 237 8.05 2.53 8.66
CA TYR A 237 6.73 2.10 8.22
C TYR A 237 5.70 2.16 9.35
N TRP A 238 6.06 1.76 10.57
CA TRP A 238 5.17 1.85 11.72
C TRP A 238 4.73 3.30 12.00
N VAL A 239 5.69 4.23 12.09
CA VAL A 239 5.44 5.64 12.43
C VAL A 239 4.71 6.38 11.30
N TYR A 240 5.22 6.29 10.07
CA TYR A 240 4.77 7.11 8.95
C TYR A 240 3.51 6.55 8.29
N GLN A 241 3.36 5.23 8.20
CA GLN A 241 2.26 4.59 7.47
C GLN A 241 1.26 3.88 8.39
N HIS A 242 1.72 2.88 9.16
CA HIS A 242 0.83 1.92 9.84
C HIS A 242 -0.03 2.55 10.94
N LEU A 243 0.54 3.42 11.80
CA LEU A 243 -0.22 4.04 12.89
C LEU A 243 -1.47 4.77 12.39
N GLY A 244 -1.37 5.45 11.25
CA GLY A 244 -2.52 6.13 10.66
C GLY A 244 -3.55 5.18 10.03
N ASN A 245 -3.18 3.92 9.77
CA ASN A 245 -4.10 2.87 9.34
C ASN A 245 -4.91 2.30 10.50
N LEU A 246 -4.80 2.81 11.73
CA LEU A 246 -5.61 2.37 12.86
C LEU A 246 -6.67 3.42 13.21
N GLY A 247 -7.91 2.98 13.46
CA GLY A 247 -8.97 3.83 13.98
C GLY A 247 -8.78 4.13 15.47
N PRO A 248 -9.53 5.08 16.06
CA PRO A 248 -9.39 5.47 17.46
C PRO A 248 -9.46 4.31 18.46
N ARG A 249 -10.36 3.34 18.22
CA ARG A 249 -10.50 2.15 19.06
C ARG A 249 -9.27 1.24 18.99
N GLU A 250 -8.78 1.00 17.77
CA GLU A 250 -7.59 0.17 17.53
C GLU A 250 -6.36 0.82 18.15
N LEU A 251 -6.18 2.14 17.99
CA LEU A 251 -5.11 2.90 18.65
C LEU A 251 -5.19 2.82 20.19
N ALA A 252 -6.39 2.84 20.76
CA ALA A 252 -6.57 2.72 22.20
C ALA A 252 -6.22 1.32 22.73
N GLU A 253 -6.40 0.28 21.89
CA GLU A 253 -6.10 -1.12 22.19
C GLU A 253 -4.66 -1.53 21.81
N ASP A 254 -3.93 -0.71 21.05
CA ASP A 254 -2.56 -1.00 20.60
C ASP A 254 -1.51 -0.75 21.68
N ASP A 255 -0.99 -1.82 22.27
CA ASP A 255 -0.02 -1.78 23.37
C ASP A 255 1.27 -1.02 23.02
N LEU A 256 1.78 -1.14 21.79
CA LEU A 256 3.03 -0.48 21.40
C LEU A 256 2.84 1.04 21.31
N TYR A 257 1.78 1.47 20.62
CA TYR A 257 1.41 2.88 20.52
C TYR A 257 1.13 3.49 21.88
N GLN A 258 0.41 2.79 22.77
CA GLN A 258 0.15 3.27 24.12
C GLN A 258 1.43 3.46 24.94
N ARG A 259 2.42 2.57 24.77
CA ARG A 259 3.73 2.70 25.44
C ARG A 259 4.53 3.88 24.88
N VAL A 260 4.64 3.98 23.56
CA VAL A 260 5.42 5.02 22.87
C VAL A 260 4.85 6.42 23.12
N SER A 261 3.53 6.58 22.95
CA SER A 261 2.85 7.87 23.12
C SER A 261 2.87 8.42 24.55
N LYS A 262 3.09 7.57 25.55
CA LYS A 262 3.09 7.92 26.98
C LYS A 262 4.46 7.84 27.64
N SER A 263 5.51 7.49 26.90
CA SER A 263 6.83 7.22 27.48
C SER A 263 7.46 8.48 28.07
N GLY A 264 7.35 9.62 27.36
CA GLY A 264 8.06 10.86 27.71
C GLY A 264 9.59 10.79 27.51
N GLU A 265 10.07 9.75 26.81
CA GLU A 265 11.48 9.50 26.49
C GLU A 265 11.63 9.03 25.03
N ASP A 266 12.86 8.97 24.53
CA ASP A 266 13.15 8.42 23.20
C ASP A 266 12.83 6.92 23.15
N ASN A 267 11.96 6.52 22.21
CA ASN A 267 11.48 5.16 22.04
C ASN A 267 12.28 4.32 21.03
N ALA A 268 13.45 4.79 20.56
CA ALA A 268 14.24 4.10 19.55
C ALA A 268 14.49 2.62 19.87
N GLU A 269 14.98 2.30 21.08
CA GLU A 269 15.29 0.91 21.43
C GLU A 269 14.05 0.03 21.50
N LEU A 270 12.95 0.54 22.08
CA LEU A 270 11.67 -0.15 22.11
C LEU A 270 11.18 -0.52 20.71
N LEU A 271 11.30 0.42 19.76
CA LEU A 271 10.87 0.23 18.39
C LEU A 271 11.82 -0.67 17.59
N ARG A 272 13.13 -0.66 17.89
CA ARG A 272 14.09 -1.64 17.33
C ARG A 272 13.78 -3.06 17.78
N GLU A 273 13.48 -3.27 19.05
CA GLU A 273 13.05 -4.59 19.56
C GLU A 273 11.74 -5.04 18.92
N PHE A 274 10.81 -4.11 18.68
CA PHE A 274 9.58 -4.40 17.95
C PHE A 274 9.86 -4.81 16.50
N ALA A 275 10.71 -4.08 15.79
CA ALA A 275 11.08 -4.42 14.42
C ALA A 275 11.74 -5.80 14.32
N ASP A 276 12.64 -6.14 15.27
CA ASP A 276 13.24 -7.49 15.34
C ASP A 276 12.20 -8.59 15.55
N ARG A 277 11.12 -8.32 16.32
CA ARG A 277 10.01 -9.27 16.49
C ARG A 277 9.13 -9.34 15.23
N ALA A 278 8.88 -8.21 14.58
CA ALA A 278 8.03 -8.13 13.39
C ALA A 278 8.66 -8.84 12.17
N ASP A 279 9.99 -8.72 11.96
CA ASP A 279 10.68 -9.43 10.88
C ASP A 279 10.79 -10.95 11.12
N ARG A 280 10.94 -11.34 12.39
CA ARG A 280 11.14 -12.74 12.81
C ARG A 280 9.95 -13.60 12.38
N GLU A 281 10.29 -14.71 11.74
CA GLU A 281 9.35 -15.80 11.51
C GLU A 281 9.58 -16.85 12.60
N ALA A 282 8.50 -17.32 13.22
CA ALA A 282 8.57 -18.37 14.23
C ALA A 282 7.30 -19.22 14.13
N ASP A 283 7.47 -20.55 14.07
CA ASP A 283 6.37 -21.52 14.05
C ASP A 283 5.29 -21.26 12.96
N GLY A 284 5.71 -20.73 11.80
CA GLY A 284 4.80 -20.41 10.69
C GLY A 284 3.98 -19.13 10.87
N ALA A 285 4.38 -18.27 11.82
CA ALA A 285 3.75 -16.99 12.11
C ALA A 285 4.77 -15.85 12.13
N LYS A 286 4.25 -14.63 11.99
CA LYS A 286 4.99 -13.37 12.13
C LYS A 286 4.67 -12.75 13.48
N GLY A 287 5.62 -12.00 14.05
CA GLY A 287 5.43 -11.36 15.35
C GLY A 287 4.49 -10.16 15.35
N THR A 288 3.99 -9.74 14.19
CA THR A 288 3.12 -8.56 14.02
C THR A 288 2.24 -8.72 12.79
N ARG A 289 1.00 -8.25 12.88
CA ARG A 289 0.06 -8.16 11.76
C ARG A 289 0.03 -6.72 11.24
N TRP A 290 0.27 -6.54 9.95
CA TRP A 290 0.16 -5.24 9.29
C TRP A 290 -1.16 -5.06 8.52
N SER A 291 -1.87 -6.16 8.23
CA SER A 291 -3.21 -6.13 7.64
C SER A 291 -4.24 -5.44 8.55
N TYR A 292 -5.16 -4.69 7.93
CA TYR A 292 -6.18 -3.89 8.63
C TYR A 292 -7.49 -3.81 7.84
N ARG A 293 -8.54 -3.32 8.51
CA ARG A 293 -9.88 -3.17 7.94
C ARG A 293 -10.37 -1.73 8.10
N ARG A 294 -11.13 -1.26 7.12
CA ARG A 294 -11.91 -0.02 7.15
C ARG A 294 -13.32 -0.28 6.64
N ASP A 295 -14.29 0.39 7.24
CA ASP A 295 -15.69 0.35 6.83
C ASP A 295 -16.13 1.78 6.50
N PHE A 296 -16.64 1.99 5.29
CA PHE A 296 -17.09 3.27 4.75
C PHE A 296 -18.54 3.14 4.27
N GLY A 297 -19.49 3.04 5.21
CA GLY A 297 -20.89 2.83 4.88
C GLY A 297 -21.11 1.53 4.09
N PRO A 298 -21.53 1.60 2.81
CA PRO A 298 -21.76 0.41 1.98
C PRO A 298 -20.47 -0.34 1.59
N VAL A 299 -19.29 0.24 1.81
CA VAL A 299 -18.02 -0.33 1.35
C VAL A 299 -17.18 -0.84 2.52
N ARG A 300 -16.73 -2.09 2.43
CA ARG A 300 -15.66 -2.62 3.28
C ARG A 300 -14.34 -2.65 2.50
N LEU A 301 -13.30 -2.08 3.09
CA LEU A 301 -11.93 -2.21 2.63
C LEU A 301 -11.14 -3.12 3.59
N LEU A 302 -10.63 -4.23 3.07
CA LEU A 302 -9.75 -5.16 3.78
C LEU A 302 -8.37 -5.13 3.12
N VAL A 303 -7.37 -4.61 3.82
CA VAL A 303 -6.01 -4.49 3.27
C VAL A 303 -5.14 -5.62 3.82
N ILE A 304 -4.51 -6.36 2.91
CA ILE A 304 -3.68 -7.54 3.14
C ILE A 304 -2.21 -7.18 2.91
N ASP A 305 -1.39 -7.42 3.92
CA ASP A 305 0.07 -7.34 3.81
C ASP A 305 0.65 -8.56 3.07
N SER A 306 1.02 -8.38 1.81
CA SER A 306 1.61 -9.42 0.95
C SER A 306 3.15 -9.49 0.99
N ARG A 307 3.81 -8.78 1.90
CA ARG A 307 5.28 -8.74 2.02
C ARG A 307 5.77 -9.23 3.37
N ALA A 308 5.42 -8.56 4.47
CA ALA A 308 5.90 -8.97 5.79
C ALA A 308 5.11 -10.18 6.33
N GLY A 309 3.86 -10.37 5.89
CA GLY A 309 3.02 -11.53 6.20
C GLY A 309 3.52 -12.88 5.62
N ARG A 310 4.50 -12.85 4.70
CA ARG A 310 5.02 -14.05 4.03
C ARG A 310 5.70 -15.01 5.01
N ILE A 311 5.41 -16.30 4.85
CA ILE A 311 6.01 -17.42 5.60
C ILE A 311 6.90 -18.23 4.65
N LEU A 312 8.20 -18.28 4.96
CA LEU A 312 9.24 -18.78 4.06
C LEU A 312 10.24 -19.74 4.74
N GLU A 313 10.24 -19.83 6.06
CA GLU A 313 11.12 -20.68 6.83
C GLU A 313 10.64 -22.15 6.81
N GLY A 314 11.57 -23.08 7.05
CA GLY A 314 11.24 -24.50 7.20
C GLY A 314 10.68 -25.17 5.94
N GLY A 315 10.89 -24.57 4.76
CA GLY A 315 10.34 -25.05 3.49
C GLY A 315 8.85 -24.78 3.31
N GLN A 316 8.22 -24.03 4.21
CA GLN A 316 6.89 -23.46 3.98
C GLN A 316 7.00 -22.32 2.96
N ARG A 317 5.93 -22.11 2.19
CA ARG A 317 5.82 -20.98 1.27
C ARG A 317 4.37 -20.53 1.22
N SER A 318 4.06 -19.52 2.02
CA SER A 318 2.74 -18.89 2.05
C SER A 318 2.88 -17.38 1.89
N MET A 319 1.97 -16.78 1.14
CA MET A 319 1.87 -15.32 1.03
C MET A 319 1.55 -14.70 2.40
N ILE A 320 0.72 -15.39 3.19
CA ILE A 320 0.22 -14.95 4.50
C ILE A 320 0.25 -16.12 5.48
N GLY A 321 0.65 -15.88 6.72
CA GLY A 321 0.58 -16.89 7.79
C GLY A 321 -0.83 -17.37 8.11
N GLU A 322 -0.95 -18.55 8.73
CA GLU A 322 -2.26 -19.17 8.98
C GLU A 322 -3.17 -18.32 9.88
N GLU A 323 -2.62 -17.76 10.96
CA GLU A 323 -3.35 -16.91 11.91
C GLU A 323 -3.88 -15.64 11.24
N GLU A 324 -3.02 -14.94 10.50
CA GLU A 324 -3.41 -13.72 9.79
C GLU A 324 -4.43 -14.01 8.68
N PHE A 325 -4.31 -15.14 7.97
CA PHE A 325 -5.32 -15.53 6.99
C PHE A 325 -6.66 -15.86 7.67
N GLY A 326 -6.65 -16.51 8.82
CA GLY A 326 -7.88 -16.72 9.62
C GLY A 326 -8.54 -15.40 9.99
N TRP A 327 -7.76 -14.40 10.42
CA TRP A 327 -8.25 -13.05 10.67
C TRP A 327 -8.84 -12.40 9.41
N ILE A 328 -8.19 -12.53 8.25
CA ILE A 328 -8.71 -12.05 6.95
C ILE A 328 -10.07 -12.69 6.63
N GLU A 329 -10.23 -14.00 6.84
CA GLU A 329 -11.49 -14.72 6.62
C GLU A 329 -12.62 -14.21 7.53
N GLU A 330 -12.30 -13.90 8.79
CA GLU A 330 -13.24 -13.29 9.73
C GLU A 330 -13.62 -11.87 9.32
N GLN A 331 -12.64 -11.04 8.93
CA GLN A 331 -12.90 -9.65 8.54
C GLN A 331 -13.64 -9.51 7.20
N ALA A 332 -13.53 -10.50 6.33
CA ALA A 332 -14.27 -10.54 5.06
C ALA A 332 -15.76 -10.89 5.24
N SER A 333 -16.21 -11.21 6.46
CA SER A 333 -17.60 -11.56 6.78
C SER A 333 -18.36 -10.38 7.37
N GLY A 334 -19.67 -10.27 7.15
CA GLY A 334 -20.51 -9.22 7.73
C GLY A 334 -21.38 -8.53 6.68
N GLU A 335 -21.92 -7.36 7.04
CA GLU A 335 -22.81 -6.59 6.17
C GLU A 335 -22.03 -5.47 5.46
N PHE A 336 -22.03 -5.52 4.12
CA PHE A 336 -21.54 -4.49 3.20
C PHE A 336 -22.13 -4.75 1.81
N ASP A 337 -22.23 -3.71 0.99
CA ASP A 337 -22.65 -3.84 -0.41
C ASP A 337 -21.44 -4.10 -1.32
N HIS A 338 -20.26 -3.61 -0.98
CA HIS A 338 -19.06 -3.78 -1.80
C HIS A 338 -17.87 -4.20 -0.92
N LEU A 339 -17.20 -5.29 -1.30
CA LEU A 339 -15.92 -5.68 -0.69
C LEU A 339 -14.76 -5.25 -1.58
N LEU A 340 -13.87 -4.46 -1.02
CA LEU A 340 -12.57 -4.10 -1.59
C LEU A 340 -11.48 -4.85 -0.82
N ILE A 341 -10.61 -5.56 -1.53
CA ILE A 341 -9.44 -6.21 -0.96
C ILE A 341 -8.20 -5.49 -1.48
N GLY A 342 -7.51 -4.71 -0.65
CA GLY A 342 -6.25 -4.08 -1.01
C GLY A 342 -5.07 -5.03 -0.75
N THR A 343 -4.11 -5.11 -1.66
CA THR A 343 -2.85 -5.85 -1.48
C THR A 343 -1.79 -5.19 -2.36
N SER A 344 -0.53 -5.14 -1.92
CA SER A 344 0.51 -4.52 -2.75
C SER A 344 0.69 -5.26 -4.08
N LEU A 345 0.60 -6.59 -4.04
CA LEU A 345 0.83 -7.45 -5.19
C LEU A 345 -0.45 -7.89 -5.91
N PRO A 346 -0.47 -7.86 -7.25
CA PRO A 346 -1.62 -8.31 -8.01
C PRO A 346 -1.93 -9.80 -7.76
N TRP A 347 -3.20 -10.09 -7.43
CA TRP A 347 -3.71 -11.45 -7.34
C TRP A 347 -3.83 -12.11 -8.72
N LEU A 348 -4.38 -11.40 -9.70
CA LEU A 348 -4.61 -11.84 -11.10
C LEU A 348 -3.69 -11.14 -12.10
N LEU A 349 -2.57 -11.78 -12.41
CA LEU A 349 -1.63 -11.38 -13.46
C LEU A 349 -2.06 -11.83 -14.87
N PRO A 350 -1.42 -11.33 -15.96
CA PRO A 350 -1.52 -11.96 -17.27
C PRO A 350 -1.35 -13.48 -17.17
N THR A 351 -2.28 -14.25 -17.73
CA THR A 351 -2.38 -15.70 -17.49
C THR A 351 -1.10 -16.50 -17.80
N ALA A 352 -0.31 -16.06 -18.77
CA ALA A 352 0.97 -16.68 -19.10
C ALA A 352 2.01 -16.46 -18.00
N LEU A 353 2.05 -15.27 -17.40
CA LEU A 353 2.94 -14.94 -16.29
C LEU A 353 2.49 -15.66 -15.01
N SER A 354 1.18 -15.68 -14.73
CA SER A 354 0.61 -16.45 -13.62
C SER A 354 0.99 -17.93 -13.70
N ALA A 355 0.83 -18.56 -14.89
CA ALA A 355 1.23 -19.94 -15.10
C ALA A 355 2.75 -20.14 -14.93
N ALA A 356 3.58 -19.23 -15.45
CA ALA A 356 5.03 -19.30 -15.31
C ALA A 356 5.48 -19.24 -13.84
N GLN A 357 4.87 -18.37 -13.04
CA GLN A 357 5.14 -18.28 -11.59
C GLN A 357 4.80 -19.58 -10.85
N SER A 358 3.62 -20.17 -11.10
CA SER A 358 3.25 -21.44 -10.46
C SER A 358 4.14 -22.61 -10.91
N VAL A 359 4.62 -22.61 -12.16
CA VAL A 359 5.61 -23.59 -12.63
C VAL A 359 6.95 -23.38 -11.94
N ASN A 360 7.40 -22.13 -11.82
CA ASN A 360 8.64 -21.79 -11.13
C ASN A 360 8.60 -22.24 -9.66
N GLU A 361 7.51 -21.94 -8.94
CA GLU A 361 7.30 -22.39 -7.55
C GLU A 361 7.56 -23.89 -7.39
N ARG A 362 6.91 -24.70 -8.24
CA ARG A 362 7.07 -26.16 -8.23
C ARG A 362 8.49 -26.62 -8.60
N LEU A 363 9.16 -25.92 -9.51
CA LEU A 363 10.54 -26.26 -9.90
C LEU A 363 11.54 -25.93 -8.79
N CYS A 364 11.36 -24.83 -8.07
CA CYS A 364 12.18 -24.47 -6.90
C CYS A 364 12.07 -25.49 -5.76
N ALA A 365 10.89 -26.11 -5.59
CA ALA A 365 10.69 -27.18 -4.62
C ALA A 365 11.45 -28.49 -4.97
N ARG A 366 12.07 -28.60 -6.15
CA ARG A 366 12.86 -29.78 -6.53
C ARG A 366 14.27 -29.72 -5.92
N PRO A 367 14.80 -30.84 -5.41
CA PRO A 367 16.17 -30.87 -4.91
C PRO A 367 17.21 -30.69 -6.03
N GLY A 368 18.42 -30.30 -5.63
CA GLY A 368 19.59 -30.31 -6.51
C GLY A 368 19.72 -29.08 -7.42
N LEU A 369 20.22 -29.27 -8.64
CA LEU A 369 20.53 -28.16 -9.56
C LEU A 369 19.28 -27.49 -10.13
N VAL A 370 18.20 -28.24 -10.36
CA VAL A 370 16.96 -27.71 -10.94
C VAL A 370 16.32 -26.69 -9.99
N GLY A 371 16.20 -27.02 -8.71
CA GLY A 371 15.66 -26.09 -7.71
C GLY A 371 16.51 -24.82 -7.60
N ARG A 372 17.83 -24.98 -7.48
CA ARG A 372 18.77 -23.83 -7.39
C ARG A 372 18.73 -22.92 -8.61
N ALA A 373 18.70 -23.48 -9.82
CA ALA A 373 18.62 -22.69 -11.05
C ALA A 373 17.26 -21.99 -11.18
N SER A 374 16.18 -22.64 -10.76
CA SER A 374 14.84 -22.05 -10.77
C SER A 374 14.71 -20.94 -9.73
N GLU A 375 15.38 -21.09 -8.58
CA GLU A 375 15.43 -20.10 -7.51
C GLU A 375 16.23 -18.87 -7.92
N TRP A 376 17.38 -19.07 -8.56
CA TRP A 376 18.13 -17.98 -9.18
C TRP A 376 17.29 -17.26 -10.24
N PHE A 377 16.55 -18.00 -11.06
CA PHE A 377 15.66 -17.39 -12.04
C PHE A 377 14.50 -16.62 -11.41
N ARG A 378 13.94 -17.09 -10.29
CA ARG A 378 12.86 -16.40 -9.55
C ARG A 378 13.29 -14.99 -9.16
N GLN A 379 14.46 -14.87 -8.52
CA GLN A 379 15.03 -13.61 -8.01
C GLN A 379 15.57 -12.71 -9.12
N LEU A 380 15.66 -13.20 -10.37
CA LEU A 380 16.16 -12.39 -11.48
C LEU A 380 15.03 -11.65 -12.21
N VAL A 381 13.81 -12.18 -12.13
CA VAL A 381 12.66 -11.70 -12.89
C VAL A 381 11.41 -11.56 -12.02
N ASP A 382 11.62 -11.44 -10.71
CA ASP A 382 10.64 -11.03 -9.70
C ASP A 382 9.37 -11.90 -9.69
N LEU A 383 9.58 -13.22 -9.71
CA LEU A 383 8.49 -14.20 -9.68
C LEU A 383 7.97 -14.40 -8.25
N GLU A 384 7.31 -13.38 -7.72
CA GLU A 384 6.93 -13.33 -6.30
C GLU A 384 5.52 -12.86 -5.99
N HIS A 385 4.68 -12.74 -7.01
CA HIS A 385 3.28 -12.38 -6.81
C HIS A 385 2.45 -13.56 -6.30
N TRP A 386 1.15 -13.35 -6.06
CA TRP A 386 0.24 -14.41 -5.58
C TRP A 386 0.35 -15.75 -6.33
N PRO A 387 0.47 -15.80 -7.68
CA PRO A 387 0.65 -17.08 -8.38
C PRO A 387 1.94 -17.84 -8.08
N ALA A 388 2.96 -17.19 -7.50
CA ALA A 388 4.19 -17.79 -6.99
C ALA A 388 4.06 -18.35 -5.56
N PHE A 389 2.89 -18.19 -4.95
CA PHE A 389 2.47 -18.71 -3.65
C PHE A 389 1.14 -19.45 -3.82
N ARG A 390 1.17 -20.55 -4.58
CA ARG A 390 -0.04 -21.15 -5.17
C ARG A 390 -1.11 -21.52 -4.14
N ALA A 391 -0.71 -22.04 -2.99
CA ALA A 391 -1.66 -22.41 -1.94
C ALA A 391 -2.43 -21.19 -1.41
N SER A 392 -1.74 -20.06 -1.16
CA SER A 392 -2.35 -18.81 -0.70
C SER A 392 -3.22 -18.18 -1.78
N PHE A 393 -2.78 -18.22 -3.05
CA PHE A 393 -3.61 -17.80 -4.19
C PHE A 393 -4.93 -18.57 -4.28
N GLU A 394 -4.90 -19.89 -4.12
CA GLU A 394 -6.11 -20.72 -4.14
C GLU A 394 -7.00 -20.50 -2.92
N ARG A 395 -6.42 -20.25 -1.74
CA ARG A 395 -7.19 -19.92 -0.53
C ARG A 395 -7.91 -18.58 -0.67
N LEU A 396 -7.21 -17.55 -1.16
CA LEU A 396 -7.82 -16.24 -1.43
C LEU A 396 -8.94 -16.36 -2.49
N ALA A 397 -8.72 -17.14 -3.55
CA ALA A 397 -9.74 -17.41 -4.55
C ALA A 397 -11.02 -18.03 -3.94
N LYS A 398 -10.87 -18.99 -3.02
CA LYS A 398 -12.00 -19.63 -2.33
C LYS A 398 -12.73 -18.66 -1.41
N LEU A 399 -11.99 -17.82 -0.68
CA LEU A 399 -12.57 -16.77 0.16
C LEU A 399 -13.40 -15.80 -0.68
N ILE A 400 -12.82 -15.28 -1.77
CA ILE A 400 -13.48 -14.34 -2.67
C ILE A 400 -14.74 -14.97 -3.29
N ALA A 401 -14.66 -16.21 -3.77
CA ALA A 401 -15.81 -16.92 -4.33
C ALA A 401 -16.94 -17.06 -3.30
N ARG A 402 -16.60 -17.45 -2.06
CA ARG A 402 -17.56 -17.58 -0.97
C ARG A 402 -18.27 -16.25 -0.69
N VAL A 403 -17.49 -15.19 -0.48
CA VAL A 403 -18.05 -13.86 -0.17
C VAL A 403 -18.90 -13.33 -1.33
N ALA A 404 -18.46 -13.53 -2.57
CA ALA A 404 -19.22 -13.11 -3.76
C ALA A 404 -20.59 -13.81 -3.89
N ASP A 405 -20.80 -14.96 -3.23
CA ASP A 405 -22.09 -15.66 -3.19
C ASP A 405 -22.95 -15.30 -1.97
N GLU A 406 -22.39 -14.64 -0.96
CA GLU A 406 -23.05 -14.39 0.33
C GLU A 406 -23.88 -13.09 0.39
N GLY A 407 -23.75 -12.19 -0.61
CA GLY A 407 -24.64 -11.02 -0.72
C GLY A 407 -24.11 -9.70 -1.30
N PRO A 408 -22.80 -9.39 -1.39
CA PRO A 408 -22.36 -8.10 -1.88
C PRO A 408 -22.76 -7.90 -3.35
N ALA A 409 -22.87 -6.65 -3.77
CA ALA A 409 -23.06 -6.25 -5.15
C ALA A 409 -21.79 -6.44 -5.98
N SER A 410 -20.59 -6.30 -5.39
CA SER A 410 -19.33 -6.61 -6.07
C SER A 410 -18.22 -6.97 -5.09
N VAL A 411 -17.22 -7.71 -5.59
CA VAL A 411 -15.93 -7.90 -4.92
C VAL A 411 -14.80 -7.43 -5.85
N SER A 412 -13.93 -6.55 -5.37
CA SER A 412 -12.81 -6.01 -6.15
C SER A 412 -11.50 -6.15 -5.38
N VAL A 413 -10.48 -6.71 -6.01
CA VAL A 413 -9.10 -6.72 -5.50
C VAL A 413 -8.35 -5.53 -6.09
N LEU A 414 -7.76 -4.69 -5.24
CA LEU A 414 -7.00 -3.50 -5.61
C LEU A 414 -5.50 -3.80 -5.43
N SER A 415 -4.66 -3.47 -6.42
CA SER A 415 -3.22 -3.75 -6.33
C SER A 415 -2.29 -2.80 -7.08
N GLY A 416 -0.99 -2.96 -6.83
CA GLY A 416 0.13 -2.18 -7.36
C GLY A 416 1.21 -2.99 -8.07
N ASP A 417 2.49 -2.64 -7.82
CA ASP A 417 3.75 -3.34 -8.18
C ASP A 417 4.16 -3.35 -9.67
N VAL A 418 3.25 -3.67 -10.60
CA VAL A 418 3.65 -4.09 -11.97
C VAL A 418 3.93 -2.97 -12.99
N HIS A 419 4.00 -1.72 -12.56
CA HIS A 419 4.27 -0.49 -13.34
C HIS A 419 3.37 -0.26 -14.58
N HIS A 420 2.17 -0.85 -14.57
CA HIS A 420 1.11 -0.55 -15.53
C HIS A 420 -0.26 -0.70 -14.84
N ALA A 421 -1.31 -0.18 -15.49
CA ALA A 421 -2.67 -0.29 -14.97
C ALA A 421 -3.53 -1.22 -15.84
N TYR A 422 -4.45 -1.96 -15.22
CA TYR A 422 -5.43 -2.78 -15.92
C TYR A 422 -6.63 -3.11 -15.03
N VAL A 423 -7.72 -3.51 -15.68
CA VAL A 423 -8.88 -4.12 -15.04
C VAL A 423 -9.08 -5.50 -15.63
N ALA A 424 -9.12 -6.51 -14.77
CA ALA A 424 -9.44 -7.88 -15.14
C ALA A 424 -10.70 -8.33 -14.41
N GLN A 425 -11.57 -9.06 -15.09
CA GLN A 425 -12.74 -9.69 -14.49
C GLN A 425 -12.44 -11.18 -14.27
N ALA A 426 -12.94 -11.74 -13.17
CA ALA A 426 -12.76 -13.13 -12.77
C ALA A 426 -14.04 -13.94 -12.98
N TRP A 427 -13.88 -15.20 -13.41
CA TRP A 427 -14.96 -16.17 -13.57
C TRP A 427 -14.62 -17.47 -12.85
N PHE A 428 -15.44 -17.79 -11.86
CA PHE A 428 -15.40 -19.06 -11.15
C PHE A 428 -16.22 -20.14 -11.87
N PRO A 429 -15.80 -21.41 -11.86
CA PRO A 429 -16.63 -22.51 -12.31
C PRO A 429 -17.94 -22.56 -11.52
N GLY A 430 -19.08 -22.53 -12.22
CA GLY A 430 -20.40 -22.43 -11.58
C GLY A 430 -20.95 -21.00 -11.45
N GLY A 431 -20.11 -19.98 -11.69
CA GLY A 431 -20.44 -18.58 -11.49
C GLY A 431 -20.41 -18.18 -10.02
N THR A 432 -20.54 -16.87 -9.78
CA THR A 432 -20.77 -16.27 -8.46
C THR A 432 -21.95 -15.30 -8.55
N ALA A 433 -22.64 -15.02 -7.45
CA ALA A 433 -23.77 -14.08 -7.43
C ALA A 433 -23.33 -12.63 -7.72
N ALA A 434 -22.18 -12.22 -7.16
CA ALA A 434 -21.54 -10.94 -7.41
C ALA A 434 -20.41 -11.06 -8.45
N PRO A 435 -20.21 -10.05 -9.33
CA PRO A 435 -19.03 -9.98 -10.17
C PRO A 435 -17.76 -9.72 -9.34
N VAL A 436 -16.67 -10.33 -9.78
CA VAL A 436 -15.35 -10.24 -9.13
C VAL A 436 -14.35 -9.60 -10.09
N HIS A 437 -13.63 -8.59 -9.63
CA HIS A 437 -12.64 -7.87 -10.41
C HIS A 437 -11.28 -7.80 -9.71
N GLN A 438 -10.24 -7.65 -10.52
CA GLN A 438 -8.97 -7.09 -10.10
C GLN A 438 -8.76 -5.74 -10.80
N LEU A 439 -8.48 -4.72 -10.00
CA LEU A 439 -8.15 -3.37 -10.40
C LEU A 439 -6.69 -3.10 -10.01
N THR A 440 -5.80 -2.99 -10.99
CA THR A 440 -4.39 -2.71 -10.74
C THR A 440 -4.06 -1.32 -11.26
N CYS A 441 -3.47 -0.48 -10.41
CA CYS A 441 -3.02 0.87 -10.76
C CYS A 441 -1.63 1.12 -10.16
N SER A 442 -0.60 0.70 -10.89
CA SER A 442 0.76 0.72 -10.35
C SER A 442 1.53 2.03 -10.58
N PRO A 443 1.62 2.63 -11.78
CA PRO A 443 2.48 3.79 -11.95
C PRO A 443 1.76 5.09 -11.51
N VAL A 444 1.91 5.51 -10.25
CA VAL A 444 1.55 6.89 -9.86
C VAL A 444 2.61 7.87 -10.33
N HIS A 445 3.88 7.49 -10.26
CA HIS A 445 4.99 8.23 -10.85
C HIS A 445 6.13 7.25 -11.17
N ASN A 446 5.96 6.49 -12.26
CA ASN A 446 6.94 5.50 -12.70
C ASN A 446 6.79 5.16 -14.20
N THR A 447 7.83 4.63 -14.82
CA THR A 447 7.80 4.27 -16.25
C THR A 447 8.32 2.87 -16.52
N VAL A 448 7.81 2.27 -17.59
CA VAL A 448 8.31 1.02 -18.15
C VAL A 448 8.96 1.25 -19.51
N PRO A 449 10.08 0.59 -19.81
CA PRO A 449 10.69 0.64 -21.13
C PRO A 449 9.69 0.26 -22.23
N TRP A 450 9.70 1.00 -23.34
CA TRP A 450 8.70 0.87 -24.43
C TRP A 450 8.54 -0.56 -24.98
N TYR A 451 9.59 -1.39 -24.92
CA TYR A 451 9.53 -2.77 -25.39
C TYR A 451 8.74 -3.69 -24.44
N MET A 452 8.71 -3.39 -23.14
CA MET A 452 7.90 -4.12 -22.16
C MET A 452 6.41 -3.93 -22.40
N ASN A 453 5.99 -2.79 -22.97
CA ASN A 453 4.59 -2.55 -23.32
C ASN A 453 4.03 -3.61 -24.27
N ARG A 454 4.85 -4.07 -25.23
CA ARG A 454 4.46 -5.14 -26.17
C ARG A 454 4.35 -6.48 -25.48
N LEU A 455 5.26 -6.77 -24.55
CA LEU A 455 5.27 -8.01 -23.78
C LEU A 455 4.04 -8.09 -22.87
N PHE A 456 3.73 -7.03 -22.12
CA PHE A 456 2.56 -6.98 -21.25
C PHE A 456 1.25 -7.13 -22.03
N ARG A 457 1.12 -6.44 -23.17
CA ARG A 457 -0.04 -6.63 -24.07
C ARG A 457 -0.15 -8.06 -24.58
N ALA A 458 0.97 -8.67 -24.97
CA ALA A 458 0.97 -10.06 -25.43
C ALA A 458 0.57 -11.04 -24.31
N GLY A 459 0.96 -10.78 -23.05
CA GLY A 459 0.61 -11.62 -21.90
C GLY A 459 -0.89 -11.84 -21.68
N TRP A 460 -1.73 -10.91 -22.17
CA TRP A 460 -3.19 -10.97 -22.10
C TRP A 460 -3.85 -11.67 -23.31
N ALA A 461 -3.09 -12.11 -24.31
CA ALA A 461 -3.65 -12.75 -25.48
C ALA A 461 -4.24 -14.14 -25.14
N ARG A 462 -5.53 -14.34 -25.46
CA ARG A 462 -6.27 -15.59 -25.19
C ARG A 462 -5.62 -16.86 -25.77
N SER A 463 -4.89 -16.73 -26.87
CA SER A 463 -4.15 -17.84 -27.47
C SER A 463 -2.98 -18.30 -26.60
N LEU A 464 -2.27 -17.36 -25.98
CA LEU A 464 -1.15 -17.64 -25.09
C LEU A 464 -1.63 -18.29 -23.79
N THR A 465 -2.79 -17.87 -23.25
CA THR A 465 -3.43 -18.48 -22.07
C THR A 465 -3.56 -20.01 -22.19
N ARG A 466 -4.14 -20.49 -23.30
CA ARG A 466 -4.38 -21.94 -23.47
C ARG A 466 -3.08 -22.73 -23.55
N VAL A 467 -2.07 -22.17 -24.23
CA VAL A 467 -0.77 -22.80 -24.39
C VAL A 467 -0.02 -22.82 -23.06
N SER A 468 0.02 -21.70 -22.33
CA SER A 468 0.71 -21.60 -21.04
C SER A 468 0.09 -22.51 -20.00
N GLU A 469 -1.24 -22.56 -19.92
CA GLU A 469 -1.94 -23.48 -19.02
C GLU A 469 -1.67 -24.95 -19.36
N TRP A 470 -1.70 -25.30 -20.65
CA TRP A 470 -1.42 -26.67 -21.08
C TRP A 470 0.02 -27.08 -20.75
N LEU A 471 0.99 -26.18 -20.95
CA LEU A 471 2.38 -26.39 -20.57
C LEU A 471 2.53 -26.54 -19.05
N ALA A 472 1.87 -25.68 -18.26
CA ALA A 472 1.88 -25.76 -16.80
C ALA A 472 1.28 -27.07 -16.28
N ARG A 473 0.20 -27.56 -16.88
CA ARG A 473 -0.37 -28.88 -16.53
C ARG A 473 0.62 -30.01 -16.78
N ARG A 474 1.41 -29.93 -17.86
CA ARG A 474 2.46 -30.93 -18.15
C ARG A 474 3.62 -30.93 -17.16
N THR A 475 3.85 -29.84 -16.44
CA THR A 475 4.84 -29.81 -15.35
C THR A 475 4.25 -30.27 -14.01
N GLY A 476 2.94 -30.55 -13.97
CA GLY A 476 2.21 -31.04 -12.80
C GLY A 476 1.59 -29.94 -11.95
N VAL A 477 1.44 -28.72 -12.49
CA VAL A 477 0.69 -27.63 -11.84
C VAL A 477 -0.82 -27.87 -12.05
N PRO A 478 -1.64 -27.92 -10.99
CA PRO A 478 -3.10 -28.03 -11.11
C PRO A 478 -3.72 -26.83 -11.85
N PRO A 479 -4.87 -27.00 -12.53
CA PRO A 479 -5.62 -25.89 -13.10
C PRO A 479 -5.95 -24.82 -12.05
N ALA A 480 -5.96 -23.54 -12.43
CA ALA A 480 -6.46 -22.46 -11.56
C ALA A 480 -7.94 -22.70 -11.18
N PRO A 481 -8.37 -22.31 -9.96
CA PRO A 481 -9.75 -22.46 -9.52
C PRO A 481 -10.70 -21.47 -10.21
N LEU A 482 -10.17 -20.55 -11.01
CA LEU A 482 -10.90 -19.55 -11.79
C LEU A 482 -10.18 -19.25 -13.10
N SER A 483 -10.88 -18.58 -14.01
CA SER A 483 -10.30 -17.97 -15.21
C SER A 483 -10.55 -16.46 -15.19
N TRP A 484 -9.74 -15.69 -15.90
CA TRP A 484 -9.89 -14.24 -15.97
C TRP A 484 -9.40 -13.69 -17.30
N HIS A 485 -9.83 -12.49 -17.64
CA HIS A 485 -9.39 -11.77 -18.81
C HIS A 485 -9.41 -10.27 -18.55
N CYS A 486 -8.47 -9.57 -19.19
CA CYS A 486 -8.40 -8.13 -19.15
C CYS A 486 -9.61 -7.54 -19.89
N VAL A 487 -10.34 -6.66 -19.21
CA VAL A 487 -11.46 -5.89 -19.75
C VAL A 487 -11.06 -4.46 -20.10
N SER A 488 -9.99 -3.95 -19.47
CA SER A 488 -9.39 -2.65 -19.81
C SER A 488 -7.89 -2.67 -19.53
N GLY A 489 -7.10 -2.12 -20.47
CA GLY A 489 -5.64 -2.09 -20.40
C GLY A 489 -4.94 -3.20 -21.21
N PRO A 490 -3.63 -3.45 -20.99
CA PRO A 490 -2.78 -2.69 -20.08
C PRO A 490 -2.60 -1.23 -20.53
N HIS A 491 -2.64 -0.34 -19.56
CA HIS A 491 -2.50 1.10 -19.66
C HIS A 491 -1.15 1.52 -19.11
N PHE A 492 -0.46 2.41 -19.82
CA PHE A 492 0.88 2.88 -19.48
C PHE A 492 0.87 4.38 -19.22
N GLY A 493 1.87 4.89 -18.49
CA GLY A 493 1.96 6.27 -18.05
C GLY A 493 1.31 6.48 -16.69
N ASN A 494 1.63 7.62 -16.06
CA ASN A 494 1.26 7.90 -14.68
C ASN A 494 -0.24 8.11 -14.53
N ALA A 495 -0.82 7.46 -13.52
CA ALA A 495 -2.24 7.50 -13.25
C ALA A 495 -2.56 7.19 -11.79
N VAL A 496 -3.74 7.60 -11.36
CA VAL A 496 -4.45 7.06 -10.21
C VAL A 496 -5.74 6.41 -10.69
N MET A 497 -6.26 5.43 -9.95
CA MET A 497 -7.57 4.85 -10.28
C MET A 497 -8.59 5.27 -9.24
N GLU A 498 -9.70 5.80 -9.72
CA GLU A 498 -10.86 6.18 -8.91
C GLU A 498 -11.91 5.08 -8.99
N LEU A 499 -12.40 4.64 -7.84
CA LEU A 499 -13.51 3.73 -7.69
C LEU A 499 -14.67 4.49 -7.04
N GLU A 500 -15.77 4.60 -7.78
CA GLU A 500 -16.99 5.25 -7.34
C GLU A 500 -18.06 4.19 -7.07
N VAL A 501 -18.72 4.31 -5.93
CA VAL A 501 -19.86 3.52 -5.50
C VAL A 501 -21.06 4.44 -5.36
N ASP A 502 -22.21 3.99 -5.86
CA ASP A 502 -23.52 4.59 -5.59
C ASP A 502 -24.50 3.45 -5.31
N GLY A 503 -24.73 3.22 -4.03
CA GLY A 503 -25.57 2.16 -3.48
C GLY A 503 -24.96 0.81 -3.77
N ARG A 504 -25.57 0.09 -4.73
CA ARG A 504 -25.14 -1.25 -5.17
C ARG A 504 -24.52 -1.23 -6.56
N THR A 505 -24.19 -0.05 -7.08
CA THR A 505 -23.49 0.13 -8.35
C THR A 505 -22.05 0.57 -8.10
N ALA A 506 -21.12 0.12 -8.94
CA ALA A 506 -19.73 0.54 -8.83
C ALA A 506 -19.09 0.74 -10.21
N THR A 507 -18.29 1.80 -10.34
CA THR A 507 -17.51 2.16 -11.52
C THR A 507 -16.05 2.41 -11.16
N ALA A 508 -15.14 2.07 -12.07
CA ALA A 508 -13.73 2.39 -11.96
C ALA A 508 -13.26 3.23 -13.14
N THR A 509 -12.52 4.30 -12.87
CA THR A 509 -12.00 5.23 -13.87
C THR A 509 -10.51 5.41 -13.66
N LEU A 510 -9.71 5.26 -14.73
CA LEU A 510 -8.28 5.53 -14.68
C LEU A 510 -8.04 7.00 -15.02
N LEU A 511 -7.60 7.77 -14.03
CA LEU A 511 -7.36 9.21 -14.12
C LEU A 511 -5.88 9.46 -14.40
N ARG A 512 -5.58 10.15 -15.49
CA ARG A 512 -4.21 10.48 -15.88
C ARG A 512 -3.78 11.80 -15.26
N ALA A 513 -2.48 12.05 -15.27
CA ALA A 513 -1.96 13.34 -14.86
C ALA A 513 -2.51 14.50 -15.74
N ASP A 514 -2.70 14.26 -17.04
CA ASP A 514 -3.46 15.16 -17.91
C ASP A 514 -4.92 14.69 -18.01
N PRO A 515 -5.92 15.47 -17.54
CA PRO A 515 -7.33 15.11 -17.64
C PRO A 515 -7.83 14.83 -19.06
N ALA A 516 -7.18 15.38 -20.09
CA ALA A 516 -7.55 15.10 -21.48
C ALA A 516 -7.30 13.63 -21.89
N ASP A 517 -6.44 12.93 -21.15
CA ASP A 517 -6.05 11.54 -21.39
C ASP A 517 -6.78 10.54 -20.46
N ASP A 518 -7.76 10.99 -19.68
CA ASP A 518 -8.54 10.12 -18.79
C ASP A 518 -9.25 9.00 -19.58
N GLU A 519 -9.19 7.79 -19.03
CA GLU A 519 -9.86 6.64 -19.64
C GLU A 519 -11.36 6.66 -19.36
N LYS A 520 -12.14 5.99 -20.22
CA LYS A 520 -13.59 5.89 -20.01
C LYS A 520 -13.90 5.08 -18.74
N PRO A 521 -14.93 5.47 -17.96
CA PRO A 521 -15.39 4.69 -16.82
C PRO A 521 -15.74 3.25 -17.19
N ILE A 522 -15.34 2.31 -16.35
CA ILE A 522 -15.58 0.88 -16.47
C ILE A 522 -16.61 0.48 -15.43
N ARG A 523 -17.75 -0.03 -15.87
CA ARG A 523 -18.78 -0.54 -14.96
C ARG A 523 -18.39 -1.88 -14.37
N LEU A 524 -18.40 -1.98 -13.05
CA LEU A 524 -18.10 -3.21 -12.30
C LEU A 524 -19.37 -3.99 -11.95
N VAL A 525 -20.48 -3.31 -11.64
CA VAL A 525 -21.80 -3.92 -11.40
C VAL A 525 -22.95 -3.00 -11.83
#